data_AF-A0AAU3Y0P7-F1
#
_entry.id   AF-A0AAU3Y0P7-F1
#
_cell.length_a   1.000
_cell.length_b   1.000
_cell.length_c   1.000
_cell.angle_alpha   90.00
_cell.angle_beta   90.00
_cell.angle_gamma   90.00
#
_symmetry.space_group_name_H-M   'P 1'
#
loop_
_entity.id
_entity.type
_entity.pdbx_description
1 polymer ?
#
loop_
_entity_poly.entity_id
_entity_poly.type
_entity_poly.pdbx_seq_one_letter_code
_entity_poly.pdbx_strand_id
1 'polypeptide(L)'
;MIAWFAWAGYVLGYAALVAGAVALDGRVRTKAVAEALARYEAAKPDPPDAVPDDDLRLGIAGVAVLVQGDGGTHRAFWTVIIDMVARGVLEPGTTYDGKPTLRHSASHRTPAPDASDTERQIWSLASYRNPAAVAPHSVTHPLAQNLHAQGYLRGRGVFIDFKVPRPVWSWTVAVLTLPLAALMVFLFLHWRYGLVATWTAIAMVVVAWVLTISDDNPAALRLPVLTDRGDQAVRQARARHAHLDPAKRTEPYAPGEAAAAYAVFGPEAYNHFASHTPGFSAAVDKGTDEGEQNKAAEERQRSRTDFNG
;
A
#
# COMPACT_ATOMS: atom_id res chain seq x y z
N MET A 1 -7.50 -53.02 -4.27
CA MET A 1 -6.22 -52.35 -3.96
C MET A 1 -5.51 -51.85 -5.22
N ILE A 2 -5.23 -52.70 -6.22
CA ILE A 2 -4.49 -52.30 -7.44
C ILE A 2 -5.10 -51.08 -8.16
N ALA A 3 -6.43 -51.03 -8.33
CA ALA A 3 -7.11 -49.89 -8.96
C ALA A 3 -6.96 -48.55 -8.20
N TRP A 4 -6.86 -48.60 -6.87
CA TRP A 4 -6.65 -47.41 -6.04
C TRP A 4 -5.20 -46.91 -6.13
N PHE A 5 -4.22 -47.80 -6.22
CA PHE A 5 -2.81 -47.43 -6.48
C PHE A 5 -2.63 -46.83 -7.88
N ALA A 6 -3.30 -47.40 -8.90
CA ALA A 6 -3.30 -46.86 -10.25
C ALA A 6 -3.94 -45.47 -10.32
N TRP A 7 -5.07 -45.26 -9.63
CA TRP A 7 -5.72 -43.96 -9.50
C TRP A 7 -4.81 -42.93 -8.78
N ALA A 8 -4.22 -43.30 -7.65
CA ALA A 8 -3.34 -42.40 -6.89
C ALA A 8 -2.08 -42.02 -7.69
N GLY A 9 -1.47 -42.99 -8.40
CA GLY A 9 -0.33 -42.72 -9.28
C GLY A 9 -0.68 -41.79 -10.44
N TYR A 10 -1.87 -41.94 -11.02
CA TYR A 10 -2.37 -41.06 -12.07
C TYR A 10 -2.57 -39.62 -11.55
N VAL A 11 -3.23 -39.45 -10.40
CA VAL A 11 -3.47 -38.12 -9.81
C VAL A 11 -2.16 -37.43 -9.46
N LEU A 12 -1.21 -38.15 -8.85
CA LEU A 12 0.12 -37.62 -8.53
C LEU A 12 0.92 -37.25 -9.79
N GLY A 13 0.87 -38.10 -10.82
CA GLY A 13 1.53 -37.82 -12.10
C GLY A 13 0.94 -36.59 -12.80
N TYR A 14 -0.39 -36.45 -12.81
CA TYR A 14 -1.07 -35.28 -13.35
C TYR A 14 -0.73 -34.01 -12.56
N ALA A 15 -0.74 -34.07 -11.22
CA ALA A 15 -0.37 -32.95 -10.37
C ALA A 15 1.08 -32.50 -10.60
N ALA A 16 2.02 -33.44 -10.72
CA ALA A 16 3.42 -33.15 -11.03
C ALA A 16 3.58 -32.51 -12.42
N LEU A 17 2.80 -32.98 -13.41
CA LEU A 17 2.79 -32.43 -14.77
C LEU A 17 2.26 -31.00 -14.80
N VAL A 18 1.14 -30.73 -14.10
CA VAL A 18 0.58 -29.38 -13.93
C VAL A 18 1.57 -28.46 -13.22
N ALA A 19 2.15 -28.90 -12.10
CA ALA A 19 3.13 -28.11 -11.35
C ALA A 19 4.39 -27.81 -12.18
N GLY A 20 4.87 -28.78 -12.97
CA GLY A 20 6.00 -28.61 -13.86
C GLY A 20 5.74 -27.57 -14.96
N ALA A 21 4.55 -27.61 -15.57
CA ALA A 21 4.16 -26.64 -16.60
C ALA A 21 4.03 -25.21 -16.04
N VAL A 22 3.38 -25.06 -14.87
CA VAL A 22 3.27 -23.78 -14.18
C VAL A 22 4.66 -23.24 -13.80
N ALA A 23 5.56 -24.10 -13.33
CA ALA A 23 6.92 -23.69 -12.98
C ALA A 23 7.74 -23.23 -14.20
N LEU A 24 7.57 -23.89 -15.35
CA LEU A 24 8.24 -23.50 -16.59
C LEU A 24 7.71 -22.16 -17.13
N ASP A 25 6.39 -21.98 -17.19
CA ASP A 25 5.79 -20.70 -17.57
C ASP A 25 6.16 -19.59 -16.58
N GLY A 26 6.22 -19.90 -15.27
CA GLY A 26 6.70 -19.00 -14.24
C GLY A 26 8.13 -18.53 -14.49
N ARG A 27 9.06 -19.44 -14.86
CA ARG A 27 10.45 -19.09 -15.21
C ARG A 27 10.55 -18.23 -16.47
N VAL A 28 9.72 -18.49 -17.48
CA VAL A 28 9.68 -17.67 -18.69
C VAL A 28 9.13 -16.27 -18.37
N ARG A 29 8.07 -16.19 -17.56
CA ARG A 29 7.48 -14.93 -17.10
C ARG A 29 8.47 -14.12 -16.27
N THR A 30 9.20 -14.72 -15.33
CA THR A 30 10.19 -13.99 -14.51
C THR A 30 11.35 -13.44 -15.32
N LYS A 31 11.86 -14.22 -16.29
CA LYS A 31 12.89 -13.74 -17.22
C LYS A 31 12.37 -12.57 -18.07
N ALA A 32 11.17 -12.69 -18.62
CA ALA A 32 10.57 -11.63 -19.42
C ALA A 32 10.31 -10.35 -18.60
N VAL A 33 9.88 -10.48 -17.34
CA VAL A 33 9.75 -9.35 -16.40
C VAL A 33 11.10 -8.69 -16.13
N ALA A 34 12.14 -9.47 -15.85
CA ALA A 34 13.49 -8.95 -15.61
C ALA A 34 14.05 -8.22 -16.85
N GLU A 35 13.82 -8.76 -18.04
CA GLU A 35 14.22 -8.14 -19.30
C GLU A 35 13.42 -6.86 -19.60
N ALA A 36 12.12 -6.85 -19.33
CA ALA A 36 11.29 -5.66 -19.48
C ALA A 36 11.71 -4.54 -18.51
N LEU A 37 12.04 -4.89 -17.27
CA LEU A 37 12.62 -3.96 -16.30
C LEU A 37 13.98 -3.42 -16.78
N ALA A 38 14.86 -4.29 -17.26
CA ALA A 38 16.17 -3.88 -17.77
C ALA A 38 16.07 -2.96 -19.00
N ARG A 39 15.14 -3.24 -19.92
CA ARG A 39 14.85 -2.36 -21.07
C ARG A 39 14.27 -1.03 -20.64
N TYR A 40 13.36 -1.05 -19.66
CA TYR A 40 12.79 0.17 -19.10
C TYR A 40 13.88 1.04 -18.44
N GLU A 41 14.76 0.44 -17.65
CA GLU A 41 15.91 1.12 -17.03
C GLU A 41 16.87 1.68 -18.09
N ALA A 42 17.19 0.91 -19.13
CA ALA A 42 18.06 1.36 -20.22
C ALA A 42 17.44 2.44 -21.11
N ALA A 43 16.11 2.48 -21.22
CA ALA A 43 15.36 3.47 -21.99
C ALA A 43 14.93 4.68 -21.15
N LYS A 44 15.29 4.75 -19.86
CA LYS A 44 15.08 5.95 -19.07
C LYS A 44 15.85 7.08 -19.75
N PRO A 45 15.21 8.20 -20.12
CA PRO A 45 15.97 9.39 -20.46
C PRO A 45 16.86 9.73 -19.27
N ASP A 46 18.07 10.23 -19.54
CA ASP A 46 18.91 10.79 -18.49
C ASP A 46 18.04 11.73 -17.65
N PRO A 47 18.13 11.63 -16.30
CA PRO A 47 17.33 12.48 -15.44
C PRO A 47 17.59 13.91 -15.93
N PRO A 48 16.54 14.64 -16.38
CA PRO A 48 16.73 15.99 -16.87
C PRO A 48 17.50 16.72 -15.79
N ASP A 49 18.63 17.35 -16.15
CA ASP A 49 19.53 18.03 -15.22
C ASP A 49 18.68 18.67 -14.15
N ALA A 50 18.60 17.98 -13.00
CA ALA A 50 17.67 18.34 -11.97
C ALA A 50 18.35 19.52 -11.34
N VAL A 51 18.08 20.72 -11.89
CA VAL A 51 18.30 21.97 -11.20
C VAL A 51 17.78 21.70 -9.80
N PRO A 52 18.63 21.75 -8.76
CA PRO A 52 18.17 21.60 -7.39
C PRO A 52 17.11 22.68 -7.22
N ASP A 53 15.84 22.28 -7.31
CA ASP A 53 14.73 23.19 -7.11
C ASP A 53 14.80 23.47 -5.63
N ASP A 54 15.18 24.70 -5.26
CA ASP A 54 15.39 25.14 -3.89
C ASP A 54 14.34 24.46 -2.98
N ASP A 55 14.80 23.43 -2.27
CA ASP A 55 14.03 22.26 -1.74
C ASP A 55 13.00 22.63 -0.63
N LEU A 56 12.67 23.91 -0.51
CA LEU A 56 11.79 24.54 0.46
C LEU A 56 10.43 24.96 -0.12
N ARG A 57 10.20 24.90 -1.43
CA ARG A 57 8.88 25.26 -2.01
C ARG A 57 7.79 24.19 -1.79
N LEU A 58 8.17 22.93 -1.54
CA LEU A 58 7.24 21.80 -1.39
C LEU A 58 6.62 21.70 0.02
N GLY A 59 7.22 22.35 1.01
CA GLY A 59 6.81 22.26 2.42
C GLY A 59 7.09 20.88 3.05
N ILE A 60 7.17 20.82 4.39
CA ILE A 60 7.51 19.61 5.15
C ILE A 60 6.47 18.49 4.93
N ALA A 61 5.19 18.85 4.77
CA ALA A 61 4.13 17.90 4.44
C ALA A 61 4.27 17.30 3.03
N GLY A 62 4.79 18.04 2.04
CA GLY A 62 5.07 17.54 0.70
C GLY A 62 6.18 16.50 0.71
N VAL A 63 7.27 16.77 1.45
CA VAL A 63 8.36 15.81 1.68
C VAL A 63 7.81 14.53 2.31
N ALA A 64 6.93 14.64 3.31
CA ALA A 64 6.34 13.48 3.96
C ALA A 64 5.54 12.56 3.01
N VAL A 65 4.81 13.12 2.03
CA VAL A 65 4.15 12.31 0.97
C VAL A 65 5.18 11.56 0.13
N LEU A 66 6.26 12.24 -0.27
CA LEU A 66 7.31 11.64 -1.10
C LEU A 66 8.05 10.51 -0.36
N VAL A 67 8.44 10.74 0.90
CA VAL A 67 9.15 9.72 1.70
C VAL A 67 8.25 8.51 2.00
N GLN A 68 6.92 8.67 2.03
CA GLN A 68 5.99 7.54 2.17
C GLN A 68 6.05 6.61 0.94
N GLY A 69 6.27 7.15 -0.25
CA GLY A 69 6.60 6.40 -1.48
C GLY A 69 5.52 5.51 -2.09
N ASP A 70 4.34 5.43 -1.47
CA ASP A 70 3.15 4.73 -1.98
C ASP A 70 2.09 5.69 -2.55
N GLY A 71 2.41 6.99 -2.61
CA GLY A 71 1.47 8.07 -2.95
C GLY A 71 0.35 8.26 -1.91
N GLY A 72 0.49 7.65 -0.74
CA GLY A 72 -0.38 7.85 0.40
C GLY A 72 -0.08 9.18 1.08
N THR A 73 -1.04 9.65 1.86
CA THR A 73 -0.95 10.96 2.52
C THR A 73 -0.97 10.85 4.03
N HIS A 74 -0.89 9.63 4.56
CA HIS A 74 -0.94 9.35 5.99
C HIS A 74 0.24 9.99 6.71
N ARG A 75 1.44 9.88 6.13
CA ARG A 75 2.65 10.47 6.70
C ARG A 75 2.61 11.99 6.68
N ALA A 76 2.09 12.59 5.62
CA ALA A 76 1.90 14.04 5.54
C ALA A 76 0.90 14.55 6.56
N PHE A 77 -0.21 13.85 6.76
CA PHE A 77 -1.21 14.18 7.75
C PHE A 77 -0.63 14.20 9.17
N TRP A 78 0.08 13.15 9.57
CA TRP A 78 0.71 13.08 10.88
C TRP A 78 1.85 14.08 11.07
N THR A 79 2.59 14.39 10.00
CA THR A 79 3.60 15.45 10.00
C THR A 79 2.98 16.77 10.42
N VAL A 80 1.80 17.10 9.87
CA VAL A 80 1.08 18.34 10.21
C VAL A 80 0.57 18.31 11.66
N ILE A 81 0.02 17.19 12.13
CA ILE A 81 -0.41 17.08 13.54
C ILE A 81 0.76 17.27 14.51
N ILE A 82 1.89 16.60 14.25
CA ILE A 82 3.09 16.70 15.10
C ILE A 82 3.62 18.13 15.09
N ASP A 83 3.66 18.79 13.93
CA ASP A 83 4.04 20.20 13.82
C ASP A 83 3.14 21.11 14.68
N MET A 84 1.82 20.91 14.60
CA MET A 84 0.86 21.69 15.39
C MET A 84 1.00 21.46 16.90
N VAL A 85 1.30 20.23 17.33
CA VAL A 85 1.55 19.93 18.76
C VAL A 85 2.88 20.51 19.21
N ALA A 86 3.93 20.37 18.41
CA ALA A 86 5.26 20.86 18.72
C ALA A 86 5.30 22.41 18.81
N ARG A 87 4.52 23.11 17.98
CA ARG A 87 4.30 24.57 18.08
C ARG A 87 3.32 25.00 19.17
N GLY A 88 2.69 24.06 19.88
CA GLY A 88 1.72 24.35 20.94
C GLY A 88 0.39 24.92 20.43
N VAL A 89 0.04 24.68 19.17
CA VAL A 89 -1.28 25.00 18.59
C VAL A 89 -2.31 23.97 19.07
N LEU A 90 -1.91 22.70 19.06
CA LEU A 90 -2.66 21.59 19.65
C LEU A 90 -1.97 21.13 20.93
N GLU A 91 -2.75 20.73 21.92
CA GLU A 91 -2.26 20.10 23.14
C GLU A 91 -2.99 18.77 23.39
N PRO A 92 -2.30 17.76 23.96
CA PRO A 92 -2.97 16.61 24.54
C PRO A 92 -3.85 17.05 25.70
N GLY A 93 -5.09 16.57 25.73
CA GLY A 93 -6.04 16.85 26.79
C GLY A 93 -7.09 15.75 26.90
N THR A 94 -8.20 16.07 27.55
CA THR A 94 -9.34 15.18 27.70
C THR A 94 -10.61 15.84 27.17
N THR A 95 -11.48 15.04 26.56
CA THR A 95 -12.85 15.45 26.22
C THR A 95 -13.70 15.56 27.49
N TYR A 96 -14.91 16.11 27.34
CA TYR A 96 -15.91 16.12 28.41
C TYR A 96 -16.19 14.73 28.98
N ASP A 97 -16.16 13.69 28.13
CA ASP A 97 -16.38 12.29 28.52
C ASP A 97 -15.12 11.62 29.11
N GLY A 98 -14.07 12.39 29.41
CA GLY A 98 -12.82 11.89 30.01
C GLY A 98 -11.90 11.13 29.04
N LYS A 99 -12.21 11.09 27.74
CA LYS A 99 -11.37 10.41 26.74
C LYS A 99 -10.16 11.28 26.36
N PRO A 100 -8.95 10.72 26.21
CA PRO A 100 -7.80 11.44 25.67
C PRO A 100 -8.10 12.00 24.27
N THR A 101 -7.72 13.25 24.01
CA THR A 101 -7.92 13.91 22.71
C THR A 101 -6.84 14.95 22.45
N LEU A 102 -6.65 15.32 21.19
CA LEU A 102 -5.94 16.56 20.83
C LEU A 102 -6.97 17.69 20.76
N ARG A 103 -6.71 18.79 21.47
CA ARG A 103 -7.57 19.97 21.50
C ARG A 103 -6.77 21.24 21.25
N HIS A 104 -7.46 22.35 21.00
CA HIS A 104 -6.81 23.66 20.91
C HIS A 104 -6.10 23.98 22.22
N SER A 105 -4.86 24.41 22.11
CA SER A 105 -4.16 25.02 23.24
C SER A 105 -4.92 26.26 23.72
N ALA A 106 -4.96 26.48 25.03
CA ALA A 106 -5.62 27.63 25.62
C ALA A 106 -5.09 28.98 25.08
N SER A 107 -3.82 29.01 24.65
CA SER A 107 -3.16 30.18 24.07
C SER A 107 -3.52 30.46 22.60
N HIS A 108 -4.13 29.50 21.89
CA HIS A 108 -4.44 29.59 20.46
C HIS A 108 -5.92 29.34 20.15
N ARG A 109 -6.81 29.75 21.06
CA ARG A 109 -8.27 29.66 20.84
C ARG A 109 -8.74 30.57 19.70
N THR A 110 -8.14 31.74 19.54
CA THR A 110 -8.41 32.69 18.47
C THR A 110 -7.23 33.67 18.31
N PRO A 111 -6.90 34.10 17.08
CA PRO A 111 -7.45 33.64 15.79
C PRO A 111 -6.83 32.32 15.31
N ALA A 112 -7.42 31.72 14.27
CA ALA A 112 -6.83 30.56 13.61
C ALA A 112 -5.40 30.90 13.15
N PRO A 113 -4.44 29.96 13.21
CA PRO A 113 -3.08 30.24 12.76
C PRO A 113 -3.08 30.61 11.27
N ASP A 114 -2.17 31.53 10.86
CA ASP A 114 -1.96 31.99 9.47
C ASP A 114 -1.41 30.91 8.52
N ALA A 115 -1.67 29.65 8.83
CA ALA A 115 -1.00 28.51 8.26
C ALA A 115 -1.79 27.84 7.12
N SER A 116 -1.22 26.76 6.58
CA SER A 116 -1.70 26.03 5.40
C SER A 116 -3.19 25.62 5.52
N ASP A 117 -3.89 25.49 4.38
CA ASP A 117 -5.32 25.11 4.38
C ASP A 117 -5.56 23.76 5.10
N THR A 118 -4.60 22.84 5.02
CA THR A 118 -4.58 21.57 5.75
C THR A 118 -4.55 21.79 7.26
N GLU A 119 -3.71 22.69 7.77
CA GLU A 119 -3.66 23.04 9.20
C GLU A 119 -4.94 23.71 9.66
N ARG A 120 -5.51 24.64 8.87
CA ARG A 120 -6.80 25.26 9.21
C ARG A 120 -7.91 24.24 9.31
N GLN A 121 -7.93 23.26 8.40
CA GLN A 121 -8.91 22.19 8.43
C GLN A 121 -8.74 21.31 9.68
N ILE A 122 -7.51 20.88 10.01
CA ILE A 122 -7.22 20.11 11.24
C ILE A 122 -7.58 20.92 12.49
N TRP A 123 -7.23 22.21 12.53
CA TRP A 123 -7.56 23.12 13.62
C TRP A 123 -9.07 23.27 13.80
N SER A 124 -9.84 23.46 12.72
CA SER A 124 -11.30 23.56 12.78
C SER A 124 -11.97 22.30 13.34
N LEU A 125 -11.37 21.12 13.12
CA LEU A 125 -11.89 19.85 13.59
C LEU A 125 -11.62 19.62 15.07
N ALA A 126 -10.50 20.15 15.60
CA ALA A 126 -10.13 20.06 17.00
C ALA A 126 -11.14 20.72 17.96
N SER A 127 -12.07 21.53 17.44
CA SER A 127 -13.15 22.15 18.21
C SER A 127 -14.27 21.16 18.57
N TYR A 128 -14.47 20.09 17.79
CA TYR A 128 -15.64 19.21 17.92
C TYR A 128 -15.31 17.73 18.01
N ARG A 129 -14.12 17.31 17.55
CA ARG A 129 -13.68 15.91 17.60
C ARG A 129 -12.17 15.82 17.70
N ASN A 130 -11.67 14.64 18.02
CA ASN A 130 -10.23 14.38 17.97
C ASN A 130 -9.73 14.50 16.51
N PRO A 131 -8.79 15.41 16.19
CA PRO A 131 -8.18 15.53 14.88
C PRO A 131 -7.54 14.23 14.38
N ALA A 132 -7.01 13.40 15.28
CA ALA A 132 -6.42 12.11 14.93
C ALA A 132 -7.45 11.09 14.38
N ALA A 133 -8.76 11.29 14.61
CA ALA A 133 -9.82 10.41 14.11
C ALA A 133 -10.20 10.70 12.64
N VAL A 134 -9.60 11.71 12.02
CA VAL A 134 -9.91 12.13 10.66
C VAL A 134 -9.23 11.22 9.66
N ALA A 135 -9.92 10.83 8.59
CA ALA A 135 -9.30 10.11 7.49
C ALA A 135 -8.23 11.00 6.83
N PRO A 136 -6.94 10.60 6.79
CA PRO A 136 -5.86 11.44 6.23
C PRO A 136 -6.17 11.92 4.80
N HIS A 137 -6.73 11.01 3.99
CA HIS A 137 -7.09 11.27 2.60
C HIS A 137 -8.14 12.39 2.42
N SER A 138 -8.94 12.78 3.42
CA SER A 138 -9.89 13.88 3.24
C SER A 138 -9.25 15.27 3.37
N VAL A 139 -8.06 15.36 3.96
CA VAL A 139 -7.39 16.64 4.29
C VAL A 139 -6.15 16.84 3.43
N THR A 140 -5.36 15.77 3.22
CA THR A 140 -4.04 15.85 2.58
C THR A 140 -4.02 15.38 1.12
N HIS A 141 -5.16 15.01 0.54
CA HIS A 141 -5.24 14.59 -0.86
C HIS A 141 -4.88 15.70 -1.87
N PRO A 142 -5.21 16.99 -1.66
CA PRO A 142 -4.73 18.05 -2.54
C PRO A 142 -3.20 18.14 -2.63
N LEU A 143 -2.48 17.80 -1.55
CA LEU A 143 -1.00 17.76 -1.56
C LEU A 143 -0.47 16.69 -2.51
N ALA A 144 -1.02 15.47 -2.47
CA ALA A 144 -0.63 14.41 -3.38
C ALA A 144 -0.97 14.71 -4.85
N GLN A 145 -2.11 15.37 -5.11
CA GLN A 145 -2.48 15.82 -6.46
C GLN A 145 -1.51 16.88 -7.00
N ASN A 146 -1.11 17.84 -6.17
CA ASN A 146 -0.14 18.86 -6.56
C ASN A 146 1.24 18.25 -6.85
N LEU A 147 1.70 17.30 -6.03
CA LEU A 147 2.96 16.58 -6.27
C LEU A 147 2.94 15.73 -7.53
N HIS A 148 1.78 15.14 -7.86
CA HIS A 148 1.57 14.45 -9.12
C HIS A 148 1.61 15.41 -10.31
N ALA A 149 0.91 16.55 -10.22
CA ALA A 149 0.92 17.58 -11.27
C ALA A 149 2.31 18.18 -11.49
N GLN A 150 3.12 18.31 -10.44
CA GLN A 150 4.49 18.80 -10.49
C GLN A 150 5.52 17.74 -10.93
N GLY A 151 5.11 16.49 -11.15
CA GLY A 151 5.98 15.43 -11.66
C GLY A 151 6.89 14.76 -10.61
N TYR A 152 6.64 14.95 -9.32
CA TYR A 152 7.35 14.24 -8.24
C TYR A 152 6.77 12.85 -7.97
N LEU A 153 5.47 12.69 -8.22
CA LEU A 153 4.76 11.41 -8.14
C LEU A 153 4.29 10.97 -9.52
N ARG A 154 4.53 9.70 -9.83
CA ARG A 154 3.91 8.98 -10.94
C ARG A 154 2.54 8.47 -10.46
N GLY A 155 1.52 8.54 -11.33
CA GLY A 155 0.17 8.07 -11.00
C GLY A 155 0.17 6.66 -10.40
N ARG A 156 -0.71 6.40 -9.43
CA ARG A 156 -0.85 5.04 -8.87
C ARG A 156 -1.29 4.07 -9.98
N GLY A 157 -0.58 2.96 -10.12
CA GLY A 157 -0.92 1.92 -11.10
C GLY A 157 -0.41 2.17 -12.52
N VAL A 158 0.63 2.99 -12.69
CA VAL A 158 1.37 2.99 -13.96
C VAL A 158 2.22 1.73 -14.03
N PHE A 159 1.84 0.82 -14.91
CA PHE A 159 2.58 -0.39 -15.21
C PHE A 159 3.50 -0.14 -16.41
N ILE A 160 4.63 -0.84 -16.48
CA ILE A 160 5.39 -0.92 -17.72
C ILE A 160 4.51 -1.66 -18.74
N ASP A 161 4.33 -1.08 -19.93
CA ASP A 161 3.68 -1.76 -21.04
C ASP A 161 4.42 -3.07 -21.33
N PHE A 162 3.82 -4.17 -20.88
CA PHE A 162 4.40 -5.50 -20.95
C PHE A 162 3.40 -6.46 -21.53
N LYS A 163 3.75 -6.99 -22.70
CA LYS A 163 3.03 -8.09 -23.28
C LYS A 163 3.44 -9.38 -22.56
N VAL A 164 2.56 -9.88 -21.69
CA VAL A 164 2.78 -11.14 -20.97
C VAL A 164 3.06 -12.26 -21.99
N PRO A 165 4.18 -13.00 -21.86
CA PRO A 165 4.41 -14.16 -22.72
C PRO A 165 3.27 -15.16 -22.51
N ARG A 166 2.73 -15.69 -23.61
CA ARG A 166 1.64 -16.68 -23.53
C ARG A 166 2.12 -17.90 -22.72
N PRO A 167 1.31 -18.44 -21.80
CA PRO A 167 1.67 -19.60 -21.00
C PRO A 167 1.58 -20.87 -21.85
N VAL A 168 2.55 -21.09 -22.72
CA VAL A 168 2.56 -22.17 -23.73
C VAL A 168 2.49 -23.53 -23.05
N TRP A 169 3.19 -23.72 -21.93
CA TRP A 169 3.24 -25.00 -21.24
C TRP A 169 1.93 -25.30 -20.52
N SER A 170 1.36 -24.35 -19.79
CA SER A 170 0.07 -24.48 -19.11
C SER A 170 -1.07 -24.69 -20.11
N TRP A 171 -1.04 -24.02 -21.27
CA TRP A 171 -1.98 -24.28 -22.36
C TRP A 171 -1.81 -25.69 -22.94
N THR A 172 -0.58 -26.15 -23.14
CA THR A 172 -0.30 -27.50 -23.63
C THR A 172 -0.86 -28.54 -22.65
N VAL A 173 -0.67 -28.34 -21.35
CA VAL A 173 -1.26 -29.20 -20.32
C VAL A 173 -2.77 -29.13 -20.35
N ALA A 174 -3.38 -27.94 -20.42
CA ALA A 174 -4.83 -27.78 -20.47
C ALA A 174 -5.46 -28.51 -21.67
N VAL A 175 -4.82 -28.45 -22.85
CA VAL A 175 -5.25 -29.20 -24.05
C VAL A 175 -5.10 -30.70 -23.84
N LEU A 176 -4.01 -31.16 -23.22
CA LEU A 176 -3.78 -32.57 -22.90
C LEU A 176 -4.71 -33.10 -21.79
N THR A 177 -5.20 -32.23 -20.92
CA THR A 177 -6.11 -32.61 -19.83
C THR A 177 -7.43 -33.19 -20.35
N LEU A 178 -7.95 -32.72 -21.48
CA LEU A 178 -9.18 -33.23 -22.09
C LEU A 178 -9.08 -34.71 -22.52
N PRO A 179 -8.10 -35.14 -23.34
CA PRO A 179 -7.92 -36.55 -23.67
C PRO A 179 -7.51 -37.39 -22.46
N LEU A 180 -6.76 -36.83 -21.51
CA LEU A 180 -6.43 -37.51 -20.25
C LEU A 180 -7.68 -37.79 -19.39
N ALA A 181 -8.59 -36.82 -19.29
CA ALA A 181 -9.86 -36.98 -18.58
C ALA A 181 -10.76 -38.02 -19.28
N ALA A 182 -10.82 -37.99 -20.62
CA ALA A 182 -11.56 -39.00 -21.40
C ALA A 182 -10.98 -40.41 -21.21
N LEU A 183 -9.64 -40.54 -21.24
CA LEU A 183 -8.95 -41.81 -20.96
C LEU A 183 -9.25 -42.30 -19.54
N MET A 184 -9.35 -41.39 -18.57
CA MET A 184 -9.66 -41.76 -17.19
C MET A 184 -11.08 -42.30 -17.02
N VAL A 185 -12.06 -41.66 -17.65
CA VAL A 185 -13.45 -42.15 -17.67
C VAL A 185 -13.53 -43.50 -18.38
N PHE A 186 -12.77 -43.69 -19.46
CA PHE A 186 -12.73 -44.96 -20.20
C PHE A 186 -12.09 -46.10 -19.38
N LEU A 187 -10.97 -45.85 -18.70
CA LEU A 187 -10.26 -46.85 -17.90
C LEU A 187 -11.05 -47.28 -16.64
N PHE A 188 -11.90 -46.40 -16.11
CA PHE A 188 -12.68 -46.64 -14.89
C PHE A 188 -14.20 -46.73 -15.15
N LEU A 189 -14.58 -47.08 -16.38
CA LEU A 189 -15.98 -47.14 -16.85
C LEU A 189 -16.86 -48.17 -16.09
N HIS A 190 -16.26 -49.03 -15.27
CA HIS A 190 -16.98 -49.98 -14.45
C HIS A 190 -17.85 -49.24 -13.41
N TRP A 191 -19.14 -49.58 -13.30
CA TRP A 191 -20.15 -48.91 -12.44
C TRP A 191 -19.67 -48.62 -11.00
N ARG A 192 -18.83 -49.51 -10.43
CA ARG A 192 -18.27 -49.37 -9.08
C ARG A 192 -17.26 -48.22 -8.92
N TYR A 193 -16.67 -47.72 -9.99
CA TYR A 193 -15.68 -46.62 -9.99
C TYR A 193 -16.08 -45.42 -10.85
N GLY A 194 -17.20 -45.51 -11.58
CA GLY A 194 -17.68 -44.45 -12.47
C GLY A 194 -17.90 -43.12 -11.76
N LEU A 195 -18.44 -43.12 -10.54
CA LEU A 195 -18.60 -41.90 -9.74
C LEU A 195 -17.27 -41.19 -9.44
N VAL A 196 -16.25 -41.95 -9.05
CA VAL A 196 -14.91 -41.42 -8.75
C VAL A 196 -14.23 -40.92 -10.02
N ALA A 197 -14.36 -41.64 -11.12
CA ALA A 197 -13.82 -41.26 -12.42
C ALA A 197 -14.44 -39.96 -12.95
N THR A 198 -15.77 -39.82 -12.86
CA THR A 198 -16.49 -38.61 -13.27
C THR A 198 -16.10 -37.39 -12.44
N TRP A 199 -16.01 -37.52 -11.12
CA TRP A 199 -15.54 -36.41 -10.25
C TRP A 199 -14.09 -36.02 -10.55
N THR A 200 -13.23 -37.00 -10.81
CA THR A 200 -11.82 -36.74 -11.19
C THR A 200 -11.75 -36.01 -12.53
N ALA A 201 -12.54 -36.41 -13.53
CA ALA A 201 -12.61 -35.74 -14.82
C ALA A 201 -13.12 -34.29 -14.70
N ILE A 202 -14.14 -34.03 -13.88
CA ILE A 202 -14.63 -32.67 -13.61
C ILE A 202 -13.52 -31.82 -12.97
N ALA A 203 -12.83 -32.34 -11.96
CA ALA A 203 -11.73 -31.63 -11.32
C ALA A 203 -10.60 -31.31 -12.31
N MET A 204 -10.27 -32.24 -13.20
CA MET A 204 -9.30 -32.02 -14.27
C MET A 204 -9.73 -30.90 -15.23
N VAL A 205 -11.00 -30.87 -15.65
CA VAL A 205 -11.54 -29.79 -16.50
C VAL A 205 -11.48 -28.44 -15.79
N VAL A 206 -11.79 -28.37 -14.50
CA VAL A 206 -11.65 -27.14 -13.70
C VAL A 206 -10.19 -26.68 -13.65
N VAL A 207 -9.25 -27.61 -13.42
CA VAL A 207 -7.80 -27.30 -13.45
C VAL A 207 -7.38 -26.79 -14.83
N ALA A 208 -7.82 -27.42 -15.91
CA ALA A 208 -7.53 -26.96 -17.27
C ALA A 208 -8.07 -25.54 -17.51
N TRP A 209 -9.28 -25.26 -17.04
CA TRP A 209 -9.86 -23.92 -17.12
C TRP A 209 -9.02 -22.89 -16.36
N VAL A 210 -8.63 -23.18 -15.10
CA VAL A 210 -7.76 -22.31 -14.30
C VAL A 210 -6.41 -22.06 -14.98
N LEU A 211 -5.81 -23.08 -15.59
CA LEU A 211 -4.55 -22.95 -16.34
C LEU A 211 -4.67 -22.06 -17.59
N THR A 212 -5.88 -21.84 -18.09
CA THR A 212 -6.14 -20.97 -19.25
C THR A 212 -6.54 -19.55 -18.88
N ILE A 213 -6.82 -19.27 -17.60
CA ILE A 213 -7.09 -17.92 -17.11
C ILE A 213 -5.76 -17.17 -17.04
N SER A 214 -5.58 -16.17 -17.91
CA SER A 214 -4.45 -15.24 -17.81
C SER A 214 -4.74 -14.21 -16.73
N ASP A 215 -3.82 -14.08 -15.78
CA ASP A 215 -3.80 -12.94 -14.87
C ASP A 215 -3.01 -11.80 -15.54
N ASP A 216 -3.75 -10.82 -16.07
CA ASP A 216 -3.25 -9.83 -17.04
C ASP A 216 -2.26 -8.82 -16.44
N ASN A 217 -2.12 -8.73 -15.12
CA ASN A 217 -1.31 -7.69 -14.47
C ASN A 217 -0.35 -8.23 -13.40
N PRO A 218 0.93 -8.50 -13.72
CA PRO A 218 1.91 -8.86 -12.70
C PRO A 218 2.27 -7.65 -11.83
N ALA A 219 2.01 -7.74 -10.52
CA ALA A 219 2.37 -6.73 -9.53
C ALA A 219 3.86 -6.30 -9.59
N ALA A 220 4.75 -7.17 -10.10
CA ALA A 220 6.17 -6.92 -10.28
C ALA A 220 6.52 -5.87 -11.37
N LEU A 221 5.58 -5.48 -12.24
CA LEU A 221 5.78 -4.46 -13.28
C LEU A 221 5.20 -3.10 -12.92
N ARG A 222 4.68 -2.97 -11.70
CA ARG A 222 4.23 -1.68 -11.18
C ARG A 222 5.44 -0.79 -10.97
N LEU A 223 5.47 0.35 -11.65
CA LEU A 223 6.53 1.31 -11.44
C LEU A 223 6.45 1.88 -10.01
N PRO A 224 7.59 2.22 -9.40
CA PRO A 224 7.58 2.97 -8.15
C PRO A 224 6.78 4.26 -8.34
N VAL A 225 6.01 4.62 -7.31
CA VAL A 225 5.13 5.79 -7.34
C VAL A 225 5.95 7.08 -7.35
N LEU A 226 7.19 7.05 -6.86
CA LEU A 226 8.13 8.17 -7.00
C LEU A 226 8.75 8.20 -8.41
N THR A 227 8.88 9.40 -8.95
CA THR A 227 9.76 9.65 -10.11
C THR A 227 11.22 9.76 -9.65
N ASP A 228 12.18 9.75 -10.60
CA ASP A 228 13.60 9.94 -10.26
C ASP A 228 13.84 11.31 -9.60
N ARG A 229 13.08 12.34 -10.00
CA ARG A 229 13.03 13.65 -9.33
C ARG A 229 12.53 13.56 -7.88
N GLY A 230 11.48 12.77 -7.65
CA GLY A 230 10.97 12.49 -6.31
C GLY A 230 11.98 11.76 -5.41
N ASP A 231 12.70 10.77 -5.97
CA ASP A 231 13.73 10.03 -5.24
C ASP A 231 14.93 10.92 -4.87
N GLN A 232 15.36 11.81 -5.77
CA GLN A 232 16.41 12.78 -5.49
C GLN A 232 16.02 13.74 -4.36
N ALA A 233 14.79 14.28 -4.40
CA ALA A 233 14.26 15.15 -3.35
C ALA A 233 14.21 14.44 -1.99
N VAL A 234 13.83 13.15 -1.96
CA VAL A 234 13.85 12.34 -0.73
C VAL A 234 15.27 12.16 -0.19
N ARG A 235 16.26 11.91 -1.06
CA ARG A 235 17.66 11.77 -0.66
C ARG A 235 18.23 13.08 -0.12
N GLN A 236 17.93 14.20 -0.76
CA GLN A 236 18.36 15.54 -0.31
C GLN A 236 17.72 15.90 1.03
N ALA A 237 16.41 15.67 1.18
CA ALA A 237 15.70 15.86 2.45
C ALA A 237 16.31 15.00 3.58
N ARG A 238 16.61 13.72 3.31
CA ARG A 238 17.28 12.83 4.27
C ARG A 238 18.67 13.31 4.65
N ALA A 239 19.47 13.76 3.67
CA ALA A 239 20.81 14.26 3.92
C ALA A 239 20.78 15.54 4.79
N ARG A 240 19.86 16.46 4.49
CA ARG A 240 19.68 17.71 5.25
C ARG A 240 19.24 17.47 6.68
N HIS A 241 18.26 16.58 6.87
CA HIS A 241 17.70 16.24 8.17
C HIS A 241 18.39 15.06 8.86
N ALA A 242 19.56 14.65 8.40
CA ALA A 242 20.32 13.54 9.00
C ALA A 242 20.66 13.76 10.49
N HIS A 243 20.74 15.02 10.92
CA HIS A 243 20.94 15.40 12.33
C HIS A 243 19.68 15.20 13.21
N LEU A 244 18.51 15.01 12.60
CA LEU A 244 17.24 14.73 13.29
C LEU A 244 16.96 13.22 13.40
N ASP A 245 17.95 12.38 13.13
CA ASP A 245 17.84 10.94 13.22
C ASP A 245 17.53 10.49 14.67
N PRO A 246 16.35 9.89 14.93
CA PRO A 246 15.96 9.46 16.27
C PRO A 246 16.89 8.39 16.84
N ALA A 247 17.59 7.62 16.00
CA ALA A 247 18.51 6.58 16.46
C ALA A 247 19.79 7.15 17.12
N LYS A 248 20.14 8.40 16.80
CA LYS A 248 21.37 9.05 17.26
C LYS A 248 21.11 10.16 18.28
N ARG A 249 19.84 10.42 18.59
CA ARG A 249 19.42 11.57 19.39
C ARG A 249 18.72 11.13 20.66
N THR A 250 19.05 11.82 21.75
CA THR A 250 18.43 11.62 23.07
C THR A 250 17.66 12.84 23.55
N GLU A 251 17.92 14.01 22.96
CA GLU A 251 17.29 15.28 23.32
C GLU A 251 15.96 15.45 22.59
N PRO A 252 14.94 16.05 23.23
CA PRO A 252 13.65 16.33 22.59
C PRO A 252 13.83 17.20 21.33
N TYR A 253 12.92 17.01 20.37
CA TYR A 253 12.90 17.85 19.17
C TYR A 253 12.44 19.27 19.50
N ALA A 254 13.06 20.26 18.87
CA ALA A 254 12.53 21.61 18.89
C ALA A 254 11.19 21.70 18.11
N PRO A 255 10.35 22.73 18.37
CA PRO A 255 9.04 22.90 17.72
C PRO A 255 9.02 22.80 16.18
N GLY A 256 10.08 23.23 15.48
CA GLY A 256 10.20 23.09 14.02
C GLY A 256 10.93 21.84 13.53
N GLU A 257 11.59 21.11 14.43
CA GLU A 257 12.36 19.91 14.09
C GLU A 257 11.49 18.65 14.11
N ALA A 258 10.49 18.60 14.98
CA ALA A 258 9.62 17.43 15.15
C ALA A 258 8.90 17.04 13.85
N ALA A 259 8.39 18.04 13.12
CA ALA A 259 7.71 17.84 11.84
C ALA A 259 8.68 17.29 10.78
N ALA A 260 9.85 17.89 10.65
CA ALA A 260 10.87 17.45 9.69
C ALA A 260 11.39 16.04 10.01
N ALA A 261 11.60 15.74 11.30
CA ALA A 261 11.99 14.42 11.76
C ALA A 261 10.95 13.36 11.39
N TYR A 262 9.66 13.64 11.64
CA TYR A 262 8.59 12.70 11.28
C TYR A 262 8.41 12.55 9.76
N ALA A 263 8.48 13.65 9.01
CA ALA A 263 8.43 13.61 7.55
C ALA A 263 9.49 12.68 6.96
N VAL A 264 10.70 12.66 7.53
CA VAL A 264 11.87 11.94 7.00
C VAL A 264 12.07 10.54 7.61
N PHE A 265 11.88 10.38 8.92
CA PHE A 265 12.13 9.12 9.67
C PHE A 265 10.85 8.40 10.12
N GLY A 266 9.70 9.09 10.19
CA GLY A 266 8.40 8.44 10.31
C GLY A 266 8.16 7.85 11.70
N PRO A 267 7.75 6.58 11.84
CA PRO A 267 7.38 5.99 13.13
C PRO A 267 8.44 6.12 14.23
N GLU A 268 9.73 6.04 13.89
CA GLU A 268 10.82 6.18 14.86
C GLU A 268 10.87 7.60 15.43
N ALA A 269 10.71 8.62 14.60
CA ALA A 269 10.63 10.01 15.04
C ALA A 269 9.34 10.29 15.82
N TYR A 270 8.23 9.62 15.50
CA TYR A 270 7.01 9.67 16.30
C TYR A 270 7.22 9.11 17.70
N ASN A 271 7.81 7.92 17.82
CA ASN A 271 8.06 7.30 19.13
C ASN A 271 8.96 8.19 19.99
N HIS A 272 10.02 8.73 19.38
CA HIS A 272 10.91 9.67 20.05
C HIS A 272 10.17 10.94 20.52
N PHE A 273 9.35 11.55 19.66
CA PHE A 273 8.54 12.72 20.01
C PHE A 273 7.51 12.43 21.10
N ALA A 274 6.78 11.32 21.00
CA ALA A 274 5.75 10.90 21.94
C ALA A 274 6.33 10.63 23.34
N SER A 275 7.53 10.04 23.41
CA SER A 275 8.22 9.81 24.70
C SER A 275 8.53 11.10 25.47
N HIS A 276 8.66 12.23 24.76
CA HIS A 276 8.93 13.54 25.33
C HIS A 276 7.69 14.45 25.42
N THR A 277 6.52 13.96 24.98
CA THR A 277 5.27 14.74 24.93
C THR A 277 4.17 14.01 25.71
N PRO A 278 4.04 14.25 27.02
CA PRO A 278 3.09 13.53 27.86
C PRO A 278 1.65 13.59 27.34
N GLY A 279 0.97 12.44 27.30
CA GLY A 279 -0.42 12.33 26.85
C GLY A 279 -0.63 12.36 25.34
N PHE A 280 0.40 12.66 24.53
CA PHE A 280 0.29 12.71 23.07
C PHE A 280 -0.04 11.34 22.47
N SER A 281 0.68 10.29 22.86
CA SER A 281 0.42 8.92 22.37
C SER A 281 -1.01 8.48 22.70
N ALA A 282 -1.45 8.66 23.94
CA ALA A 282 -2.80 8.30 24.37
C ALA A 282 -3.90 9.03 23.58
N ALA A 283 -3.70 10.31 23.27
CA ALA A 283 -4.63 11.09 22.44
C ALA A 283 -4.64 10.61 20.97
N VAL A 284 -3.48 10.22 20.43
CA VAL A 284 -3.33 9.68 19.08
C VAL A 284 -3.95 8.30 18.95
N ASP A 285 -3.65 7.39 19.87
CA ASP A 285 -4.19 6.03 19.92
C ASP A 285 -5.72 6.10 19.98
N LYS A 286 -6.24 6.95 20.87
CA LYS A 286 -7.69 7.12 21.02
C LYS A 286 -8.35 7.64 19.75
N GLY A 287 -7.73 8.61 19.07
CA GLY A 287 -8.25 9.14 17.82
C GLY A 287 -8.20 8.10 16.69
N THR A 288 -7.12 7.33 16.61
CA THR A 288 -6.97 6.27 15.60
C THR A 288 -8.04 5.20 15.77
N ASP A 289 -8.28 4.73 17.00
CA ASP A 289 -9.35 3.79 17.34
C ASP A 289 -10.73 4.32 16.93
N GLU A 290 -11.02 5.59 17.21
CA GLU A 290 -12.27 6.24 16.82
C GLU A 290 -12.42 6.30 15.28
N GLY A 291 -11.34 6.58 14.57
CA GLY A 291 -11.31 6.57 13.11
C GLY A 291 -11.61 5.19 12.52
N GLU A 292 -11.03 4.12 13.08
CA GLU A 292 -11.29 2.74 12.64
C GLU A 292 -12.73 2.29 12.93
N GLN A 293 -13.26 2.64 14.11
CA GLN A 293 -14.64 2.35 14.47
C GLN A 293 -15.63 3.06 13.54
N ASN A 294 -15.36 4.32 13.18
CA ASN A 294 -16.20 5.08 12.26
C ASN A 294 -16.19 4.46 10.85
N LYS A 295 -15.03 4.06 10.33
CA LYS A 295 -14.94 3.35 9.03
C LYS A 295 -15.70 2.03 9.05
N ALA A 296 -15.51 1.22 10.09
CA ALA A 296 -16.21 -0.05 10.22
C ALA A 296 -17.74 0.15 10.34
N ALA A 297 -18.19 1.23 10.99
CA ALA A 297 -19.61 1.58 11.06
C ALA A 297 -20.18 2.02 9.71
N GLU A 298 -19.45 2.85 8.95
CA GLU A 298 -19.82 3.27 7.59
C GLU A 298 -19.88 2.09 6.62
N GLU A 299 -18.91 1.18 6.66
CA GLU A 299 -18.90 -0.03 5.83
C GLU A 299 -20.08 -0.95 6.15
N ARG A 300 -20.39 -1.17 7.43
CA ARG A 300 -21.57 -1.94 7.86
C ARG A 300 -22.87 -1.30 7.39
N GLN A 301 -22.96 0.03 7.37
CA GLN A 301 -24.13 0.72 6.84
C GLN A 301 -24.25 0.51 5.33
N ARG A 302 -23.18 0.69 4.56
CA ARG A 302 -23.17 0.45 3.11
C ARG A 302 -23.57 -0.97 2.75
N SER A 303 -22.97 -1.97 3.41
CA SER A 303 -23.30 -3.39 3.16
C SER A 303 -24.76 -3.73 3.49
N ARG A 304 -25.37 -3.01 4.43
CA ARG A 304 -26.77 -3.20 4.82
C ARG A 304 -27.74 -2.48 3.90
N THR A 305 -27.32 -1.38 3.26
CA THR A 305 -28.10 -0.69 2.23
C THR A 305 -28.10 -1.47 0.92
N ASP A 306 -26.96 -2.07 0.54
CA ASP A 306 -26.84 -2.90 -0.67
C ASP A 306 -27.59 -4.25 -0.57
N PHE A 307 -27.90 -4.72 0.63
CA PHE A 307 -28.68 -5.96 0.84
C PHE A 307 -30.20 -5.76 0.76
N ASN A 308 -30.67 -4.51 0.81
CA ASN A 308 -32.08 -4.13 0.76
C ASN A 308 -32.47 -3.44 -0.57
N GLY A 309 -31.56 -3.44 -1.56
CA GLY A 309 -31.78 -2.94 -2.92
C GLY A 309 -32.04 -4.05 -3.92
#